data_AF-A0A7E6CST4-F1
#
_entry.id   AF-A0A7E6CST4-F1
#
_cell.length_a   1.000
_cell.length_b   1.000
_cell.length_c   1.000
_cell.angle_alpha   90.00
_cell.angle_beta   90.00
_cell.angle_gamma   90.00
#
_symmetry.space_group_name_H-M   'P 1'
#
loop_
_entity.id
_entity.type
_entity.pdbx_description
1 polymer ?
#
loop_
_entity_poly.entity_id
_entity_poly.type
_entity_poly.pdbx_seq_one_letter_code
_entity_poly.pdbx_strand_id
1 'polypeptide(L)'
;MSVGLTVQRFWNSLLKLGTLYQQMPPQKKATQREIPTSKPTAKGEPARSPEIVTAKFIKPPSPIPGLPLTCQEPGSLSVRVSLQSPVRATESTKSVQSQTVETALVPCDACVRVQGSLWEVGKVVISLCRSQNLSSSLGQFQQLVQDTMGIRPLPAATVGHWAAEQSKDLTRLSKHVGALTQLVGALRAQLEEAEGQKDGLRKQVGELEQALRQEQGERRRQADEAQQRLAKWERDKQQLLTETSDLKKKVATLEGELKQHQESMQAMETKTQQLQEEAKGKVEAERQVHQLEEQVQLLAGRLDGASQQIRWASTELDKEKARVDSMVRHQESLQAKQQALLQQLDSLDQEREELRGSLDEAEAQRAHMEEQLQSVQSEKEQGQCQLQAQQELLQSLQGEKQGLEQVVTDLQLTVSELERELVELREQERLLVAFPDLHRPVEAQIQSSGNVTDDMERQVQANNIRIRVLQEENGRLQSMLSKIREVAQQGGLKLIPQDQLCAGPSLGIQGAAPPVQARRVSPGPLGRQHPPASRSASAGGTLPRQPRASPLQQPSGRPSRSSVEDVIHSTTCAQNPIRVLARLRRRLSPTRGQAGPAHQPQERPM
;
A
#
# COMPACT_ATOMS: atom_id res chain seq x y z
N MET A 1 -32.12 -1.84 44.60
CA MET A 1 -33.16 -1.54 45.62
C MET A 1 -34.16 -2.68 45.66
N SER A 2 -34.77 -2.99 46.82
CA SER A 2 -35.72 -4.11 46.92
C SER A 2 -37.12 -3.76 46.38
N VAL A 3 -37.63 -4.54 45.43
CA VAL A 3 -38.92 -4.34 44.77
C VAL A 3 -40.09 -4.37 45.75
N GLY A 4 -40.02 -5.23 46.79
CA GLY A 4 -41.08 -5.36 47.79
C GLY A 4 -41.39 -4.07 48.55
N LEU A 5 -40.36 -3.26 48.87
CA LEU A 5 -40.55 -1.96 49.53
C LEU A 5 -41.22 -0.93 48.60
N THR A 6 -40.94 -0.98 47.30
CA THR A 6 -41.60 -0.12 46.30
C THR A 6 -43.08 -0.47 46.17
N VAL A 7 -43.40 -1.77 46.07
CA VAL A 7 -44.79 -2.27 46.00
C VAL A 7 -45.56 -1.95 47.29
N GLN A 8 -44.95 -2.14 48.46
CA GLN A 8 -45.57 -1.81 49.75
C GLN A 8 -45.84 -0.30 49.91
N ARG A 9 -44.93 0.56 49.40
CA ARG A 9 -45.15 2.03 49.37
C ARG A 9 -46.28 2.40 48.41
N PHE A 10 -46.33 1.80 47.21
CA PHE A 10 -47.40 2.03 46.24
C PHE A 10 -48.78 1.69 46.82
N TRP A 11 -48.95 0.50 47.41
CA TRP A 11 -50.22 0.10 48.04
C TRP A 11 -50.63 0.98 49.22
N ASN A 12 -49.68 1.43 50.05
CA ASN A 12 -49.97 2.39 51.13
C ASN A 12 -50.40 3.77 50.59
N SER A 13 -49.85 4.23 49.47
CA SER A 13 -50.31 5.45 48.80
C SER A 13 -51.71 5.28 48.20
N LEU A 14 -52.00 4.11 47.60
CA LEU A 14 -53.32 3.80 47.03
C LEU A 14 -54.41 3.75 48.11
N LEU A 15 -54.13 3.13 49.25
CA LEU A 15 -55.04 3.08 50.40
C LEU A 15 -55.33 4.48 50.97
N LYS A 16 -54.31 5.35 51.05
CA LYS A 16 -54.48 6.75 51.47
C LYS A 16 -55.28 7.58 50.46
N LEU A 17 -55.17 7.29 49.17
CA LEU A 17 -56.00 7.93 48.15
C LEU A 17 -57.47 7.47 48.26
N GLY A 18 -57.70 6.18 48.56
CA GLY A 18 -59.03 5.63 48.80
C GLY A 18 -59.74 6.23 50.01
N THR A 19 -59.04 6.43 51.13
CA THR A 19 -59.63 7.08 52.32
C THR A 19 -59.91 8.56 52.11
N LEU A 20 -59.08 9.28 51.34
CA LEU A 20 -59.37 10.65 50.92
C LEU A 20 -60.62 10.73 50.02
N TYR A 21 -60.80 9.77 49.10
CA TYR A 21 -61.97 9.73 48.22
C TYR A 21 -63.28 9.43 48.98
N GLN A 22 -63.21 8.65 50.07
CA GLN A 22 -64.37 8.39 50.95
C GLN A 22 -64.77 9.57 51.85
N GLN A 23 -63.92 10.59 52.01
CA GLN A 23 -64.21 11.76 52.87
C GLN A 23 -64.81 12.96 52.11
N MET A 24 -65.02 12.86 50.80
CA MET A 24 -65.77 13.89 50.06
C MET A 24 -67.29 13.66 50.11
N PRO A 25 -68.11 14.65 50.51
CA PRO A 25 -69.55 14.61 50.30
C PRO A 25 -69.89 14.73 48.81
N PRO A 26 -70.96 14.06 48.31
CA PRO A 26 -71.23 13.96 46.88
C PRO A 26 -71.71 15.29 46.27
N GLN A 27 -70.82 16.02 45.61
CA GLN A 27 -71.15 17.23 44.86
C GLN A 27 -71.95 16.87 43.59
N LYS A 28 -73.23 17.26 43.55
CA LYS A 28 -74.11 17.02 42.39
C LYS A 28 -73.63 17.82 41.18
N LYS A 29 -73.36 17.13 40.06
CA LYS A 29 -73.30 17.77 38.73
C LYS A 29 -74.70 18.24 38.33
N ALA A 30 -74.79 19.40 37.71
CA ALA A 30 -76.04 19.97 37.22
C ALA A 30 -75.99 20.13 35.70
N THR A 31 -76.96 19.58 34.99
CA THR A 31 -77.16 19.82 33.55
C THR A 31 -78.65 19.81 33.21
N GLN A 32 -79.06 20.80 32.42
CA GLN A 32 -80.18 20.76 31.47
C GLN A 32 -81.64 20.65 32.00
N ARG A 33 -82.23 21.83 32.21
CA ARG A 33 -83.51 22.30 31.62
C ARG A 33 -84.77 21.41 31.74
N GLU A 34 -85.70 21.79 32.61
CA GLU A 34 -87.07 22.21 32.20
C GLU A 34 -87.86 22.90 33.34
N ILE A 35 -89.03 23.47 33.01
CA ILE A 35 -89.92 24.31 33.84
C ILE A 35 -91.35 23.80 33.55
N PRO A 36 -92.20 23.45 34.54
CA PRO A 36 -92.92 24.50 35.30
C PRO A 36 -93.38 24.20 36.75
N THR A 37 -93.75 25.29 37.44
CA THR A 37 -94.78 25.42 38.50
C THR A 37 -94.81 24.46 39.70
N SER A 38 -94.52 24.99 40.90
CA SER A 38 -95.55 25.18 41.96
C SER A 38 -95.03 25.93 43.21
N LYS A 39 -95.95 26.50 43.99
CA LYS A 39 -95.79 27.02 45.37
C LYS A 39 -95.99 25.84 46.36
N PRO A 40 -95.46 25.82 47.62
CA PRO A 40 -95.77 26.87 48.61
C PRO A 40 -94.76 27.17 49.75
N THR A 41 -95.18 28.17 50.53
CA THR A 41 -94.70 28.68 51.83
C THR A 41 -94.50 27.65 52.95
N ALA A 42 -93.45 27.78 53.78
CA ALA A 42 -93.52 27.60 55.25
C ALA A 42 -92.27 28.12 56.02
N LYS A 43 -92.51 28.45 57.31
CA LYS A 43 -91.68 29.07 58.37
C LYS A 43 -90.30 28.42 58.67
N GLY A 44 -89.40 29.20 59.32
CA GLY A 44 -88.12 28.71 59.85
C GLY A 44 -87.32 29.67 60.77
N GLU A 45 -87.91 30.16 61.87
CA GLU A 45 -87.17 30.61 63.08
C GLU A 45 -87.04 29.42 64.08
N PRO A 46 -86.25 29.47 65.19
CA PRO A 46 -85.56 30.61 65.82
C PRO A 46 -84.09 30.34 66.27
N ALA A 47 -83.42 31.37 66.82
CA ALA A 47 -82.41 31.24 67.90
C ALA A 47 -82.28 32.58 68.67
N ARG A 48 -81.91 32.57 69.96
CA ARG A 48 -81.95 33.77 70.82
C ARG A 48 -80.79 33.84 71.83
N SER A 49 -80.10 35.00 71.88
CA SER A 49 -79.31 35.51 73.03
C SER A 49 -78.08 34.68 73.48
N PRO A 50 -77.26 35.14 74.46
CA PRO A 50 -77.19 36.46 75.12
C PRO A 50 -75.79 37.13 75.13
N GLU A 51 -75.68 38.41 75.52
CA GLU A 51 -74.84 38.88 76.67
C GLU A 51 -75.04 40.39 76.94
N ILE A 52 -74.44 40.93 78.02
CA ILE A 52 -74.88 42.17 78.73
C ILE A 52 -73.66 42.98 79.26
N VAL A 53 -73.92 44.20 79.78
CA VAL A 53 -73.06 45.12 80.59
C VAL A 53 -71.88 45.77 79.83
N THR A 54 -71.61 47.09 79.89
CA THR A 54 -71.57 48.01 81.05
C THR A 54 -71.80 49.51 80.77
N ALA A 55 -72.48 50.19 81.72
CA ALA A 55 -72.15 51.49 82.37
C ALA A 55 -71.94 52.82 81.58
N LYS A 56 -72.15 54.04 82.13
CA LYS A 56 -72.98 54.65 83.22
C LYS A 56 -72.82 56.20 83.16
N PHE A 57 -73.57 56.95 84.00
CA PHE A 57 -73.36 58.38 84.41
C PHE A 57 -73.68 59.47 83.35
N ILE A 58 -74.16 60.70 83.63
CA ILE A 58 -74.51 61.47 84.89
C ILE A 58 -76.00 61.98 84.86
N LYS A 59 -76.48 62.53 85.98
CA LYS A 59 -77.85 63.02 86.32
C LYS A 59 -78.19 64.48 85.87
N PRO A 60 -79.47 64.95 86.04
CA PRO A 60 -79.99 66.27 85.60
C PRO A 60 -80.02 67.33 86.73
N PRO A 61 -80.72 68.47 86.52
CA PRO A 61 -81.53 69.06 87.61
C PRO A 61 -82.94 69.58 87.19
N SER A 62 -83.68 70.04 88.20
CA SER A 62 -84.95 70.79 88.18
C SER A 62 -84.89 71.90 89.29
N PRO A 63 -85.97 72.57 89.74
CA PRO A 63 -86.71 73.65 89.03
C PRO A 63 -87.02 74.93 89.90
N ILE A 64 -87.58 76.01 89.29
CA ILE A 64 -88.23 77.21 89.95
C ILE A 64 -87.23 78.17 90.70
N PRO A 65 -87.50 79.47 91.06
CA PRO A 65 -88.45 80.52 90.60
C PRO A 65 -87.78 81.81 90.03
N GLY A 66 -88.57 82.82 89.58
CA GLY A 66 -88.12 84.21 89.42
C GLY A 66 -89.15 85.21 88.83
N LEU A 67 -89.50 86.27 89.57
CA LEU A 67 -90.30 87.45 89.15
C LEU A 67 -89.37 88.67 88.93
N PRO A 68 -89.69 89.66 88.05
CA PRO A 68 -90.74 90.69 88.27
C PRO A 68 -91.77 90.74 87.13
N LEU A 69 -93.01 91.24 87.28
CA LEU A 69 -93.56 92.38 88.03
C LEU A 69 -93.28 93.77 87.42
N THR A 70 -93.96 94.09 86.31
CA THR A 70 -94.31 95.48 85.96
C THR A 70 -95.66 95.58 85.23
N CYS A 71 -96.61 96.20 85.91
CA CYS A 71 -97.55 97.22 85.44
C CYS A 71 -97.95 97.27 83.95
N GLN A 72 -99.22 97.00 83.66
CA GLN A 72 -100.18 98.11 83.47
C GLN A 72 -101.64 97.63 83.58
N GLU A 73 -102.47 98.40 84.30
CA GLU A 73 -103.92 98.36 84.14
C GLU A 73 -104.30 98.99 82.79
N PRO A 74 -105.32 98.47 82.13
CA PRO A 74 -106.49 99.32 81.89
C PRO A 74 -107.65 98.88 82.78
N GLY A 75 -108.50 99.78 83.28
CA GLY A 75 -108.71 101.14 82.82
C GLY A 75 -110.19 101.43 82.97
N SER A 76 -110.56 102.02 84.09
CA SER A 76 -111.93 102.15 84.57
C SER A 76 -112.87 102.87 83.59
N LEU A 77 -113.98 102.21 83.24
CA LEU A 77 -115.24 102.87 82.92
C LEU A 77 -116.37 102.37 83.84
N SER A 78 -116.16 102.54 85.14
CA SER A 78 -117.29 102.64 86.07
C SER A 78 -118.01 103.95 85.76
N VAL A 79 -119.05 103.86 84.90
CA VAL A 79 -119.89 105.01 84.54
C VAL A 79 -120.80 105.37 85.72
N ARG A 80 -120.19 105.91 86.77
CA ARG A 80 -120.91 106.79 87.70
C ARG A 80 -121.38 107.98 86.88
N VAL A 81 -122.65 107.99 86.50
CA VAL A 81 -123.31 109.20 85.96
C VAL A 81 -123.39 110.20 87.11
N SER A 82 -122.31 110.95 87.30
CA SER A 82 -122.29 112.12 88.17
C SER A 82 -123.04 113.23 87.44
N LEU A 83 -124.37 113.14 87.50
CA LEU A 83 -125.27 114.20 87.07
C LEU A 83 -125.06 115.39 88.00
N GLN A 84 -124.08 116.22 87.65
CA GLN A 84 -123.92 117.55 88.20
C GLN A 84 -125.26 118.27 88.06
N SER A 85 -125.93 118.51 89.18
CA SER A 85 -127.13 119.33 89.18
C SER A 85 -126.77 120.73 88.68
N PRO A 86 -127.46 121.27 87.66
CA PRO A 86 -127.56 122.71 87.53
C PRO A 86 -128.25 123.21 88.81
N VAL A 87 -127.48 123.76 89.75
CA VAL A 87 -128.03 124.38 90.96
C VAL A 87 -128.72 125.68 90.53
N ARG A 88 -129.94 125.55 90.04
CA ARG A 88 -130.90 126.64 90.05
C ARG A 88 -131.60 126.56 91.40
N ALA A 89 -131.29 127.52 92.27
CA ALA A 89 -131.96 127.67 93.55
C ALA A 89 -133.42 128.12 93.32
N THR A 90 -134.29 127.17 92.95
CA THR A 90 -135.73 127.32 93.16
C THR A 90 -135.98 127.10 94.63
N GLU A 91 -136.28 128.19 95.34
CA GLU A 91 -136.56 128.20 96.76
C GLU A 91 -137.56 127.10 97.11
N SER A 92 -137.14 126.13 97.92
CA SER A 92 -138.07 125.20 98.56
C SER A 92 -138.77 125.94 99.67
N THR A 93 -139.70 126.81 99.27
CA THR A 93 -140.63 127.47 100.17
C THR A 93 -141.28 126.39 101.02
N LYS A 94 -141.15 126.53 102.35
CA LYS A 94 -141.89 125.69 103.31
C LYS A 94 -143.36 126.10 103.30
N SER A 95 -144.02 125.90 102.16
CA SER A 95 -145.44 126.15 101.99
C SER A 95 -146.21 125.05 102.71
N VAL A 96 -146.32 125.21 104.04
CA VAL A 96 -147.29 124.50 104.86
C VAL A 96 -148.66 125.14 104.63
N GLN A 97 -149.07 125.17 103.37
CA GLN A 97 -150.41 125.49 102.91
C GLN A 97 -151.12 124.17 102.63
N SER A 98 -151.63 123.56 103.70
CA SER A 98 -152.62 122.50 103.59
C SER A 98 -153.80 123.04 102.80
N GLN A 99 -154.04 122.53 101.58
CA GLN A 99 -155.12 123.01 100.72
C GLN A 99 -156.46 122.91 101.46
N THR A 100 -157.03 124.07 101.76
CA THR A 100 -158.43 124.19 102.16
C THR A 100 -159.32 123.82 100.98
N VAL A 101 -160.56 123.38 101.24
CA VAL A 101 -161.45 122.80 100.22
C VAL A 101 -161.60 123.68 98.97
N GLU A 102 -161.63 125.00 99.14
CA GLU A 102 -161.74 125.99 98.05
C GLU A 102 -160.47 126.10 97.18
N THR A 103 -159.30 125.77 97.71
CA THR A 103 -158.00 125.81 96.99
C THR A 103 -157.56 124.44 96.44
N ALA A 104 -158.32 123.37 96.72
CA ALA A 104 -158.03 122.02 96.22
C ALA A 104 -158.22 121.86 94.69
N LEU A 105 -158.95 122.78 94.05
CA LEU A 105 -159.32 122.70 92.63
C LEU A 105 -158.30 123.33 91.66
N VAL A 106 -157.20 123.89 92.16
CA VAL A 106 -156.14 124.51 91.35
C VAL A 106 -154.80 123.77 91.55
N PRO A 107 -154.10 123.34 90.48
CA PRO A 107 -152.81 122.67 90.59
C PRO A 107 -151.73 123.54 91.26
N CYS A 108 -150.93 122.96 92.14
CA CYS A 108 -149.83 123.69 92.77
C CYS A 108 -148.60 123.78 91.86
N ASP A 109 -147.79 124.81 92.10
CA ASP A 109 -146.64 125.22 91.29
C ASP A 109 -145.53 124.13 91.21
N ALA A 110 -145.43 123.27 92.23
CA ALA A 110 -144.56 122.10 92.21
C ALA A 110 -145.03 121.02 91.21
N CYS A 111 -146.34 120.76 91.11
CA CYS A 111 -146.89 119.82 90.13
C CYS A 111 -146.64 120.29 88.70
N VAL A 112 -146.74 121.60 88.43
CA VAL A 112 -146.43 122.19 87.11
C VAL A 112 -144.96 121.95 86.75
N ARG A 113 -144.02 122.18 87.67
CA ARG A 113 -142.58 121.90 87.45
C ARG A 113 -142.29 120.41 87.21
N VAL A 114 -142.89 119.51 88.00
CA VAL A 114 -142.71 118.06 87.82
C VAL A 114 -143.25 117.60 86.47
N GLN A 115 -144.41 118.08 86.05
CA GLN A 115 -144.96 117.77 84.73
C GLN A 115 -144.11 118.35 83.59
N GLY A 116 -143.57 119.56 83.71
CA GLY A 116 -142.63 120.12 82.73
C GLY A 116 -141.38 119.25 82.53
N SER A 117 -140.79 118.75 83.62
CA SER A 117 -139.68 117.79 83.55
C SER A 117 -140.09 116.47 82.88
N LEU A 118 -141.26 115.95 83.23
CA LEU A 118 -141.82 114.72 82.67
C LEU A 118 -142.03 114.79 81.14
N TRP A 119 -142.41 115.97 80.63
CA TRP A 119 -142.50 116.25 79.18
C TRP A 119 -141.13 116.20 78.49
N GLU A 120 -140.10 116.85 79.04
CA GLU A 120 -138.76 116.84 78.43
C GLU A 120 -138.10 115.45 78.48
N VAL A 121 -138.18 114.75 79.61
CA VAL A 121 -137.70 113.35 79.70
C VAL A 121 -138.50 112.45 78.74
N GLY A 122 -139.80 112.72 78.54
CA GLY A 122 -140.62 112.04 77.56
C GLY A 122 -140.11 112.22 76.13
N LYS A 123 -139.86 113.47 75.69
CA LYS A 123 -139.25 113.75 74.38
C LYS A 123 -137.93 113.02 74.18
N VAL A 124 -137.07 112.96 75.21
CA VAL A 124 -135.81 112.23 75.14
C VAL A 124 -136.03 110.73 74.94
N VAL A 125 -136.92 110.09 75.71
CA VAL A 125 -137.27 108.66 75.53
C VAL A 125 -137.85 108.37 74.15
N ILE A 126 -138.74 109.24 73.65
CA ILE A 126 -139.32 109.14 72.29
C ILE A 126 -138.22 109.25 71.22
N SER A 127 -137.30 110.20 71.38
CA SER A 127 -136.18 110.40 70.44
C SER A 127 -135.21 109.22 70.45
N LEU A 128 -134.95 108.64 71.62
CA LEU A 128 -134.07 107.48 71.77
C LEU A 128 -134.71 106.24 71.14
N CYS A 129 -135.98 105.94 71.41
CA CYS A 129 -136.74 104.90 70.70
C CYS A 129 -136.66 105.10 69.17
N ARG A 130 -136.93 106.32 68.68
CA ARG A 130 -136.89 106.64 67.25
C ARG A 130 -135.49 106.44 66.64
N SER A 131 -134.42 106.81 67.35
CA SER A 131 -133.03 106.61 66.90
C SER A 131 -132.65 105.13 66.74
N GLN A 132 -133.27 104.24 67.52
CA GLN A 132 -133.09 102.80 67.46
C GLN A 132 -134.17 102.11 66.59
N ASN A 133 -134.94 102.87 65.80
CA ASN A 133 -136.08 102.40 64.99
C ASN A 133 -137.17 101.64 65.78
N LEU A 134 -137.31 101.93 67.07
CA LEU A 134 -138.33 101.36 67.95
C LEU A 134 -139.58 102.24 67.97
N SER A 135 -140.77 101.65 67.85
CA SER A 135 -142.02 102.40 68.02
C SER A 135 -142.18 102.88 69.47
N SER A 136 -142.49 104.16 69.65
CA SER A 136 -142.65 104.80 70.96
C SER A 136 -144.12 104.86 71.34
N SER A 137 -144.47 104.13 72.40
CA SER A 137 -145.78 104.11 73.04
C SER A 137 -146.06 105.48 73.68
N LEU A 138 -145.03 106.07 74.30
CA LEU A 138 -145.10 107.40 74.89
C LEU A 138 -145.32 108.49 73.83
N GLY A 139 -144.72 108.37 72.65
CA GLY A 139 -144.88 109.35 71.57
C GLY A 139 -146.32 109.42 71.05
N GLN A 140 -147.01 108.29 70.99
CA GLN A 140 -148.43 108.23 70.61
C GLN A 140 -149.32 108.85 71.70
N PHE A 141 -149.06 108.53 72.96
CA PHE A 141 -149.81 109.11 74.09
C PHE A 141 -149.54 110.61 74.26
N GLN A 142 -148.30 111.06 74.08
CA GLN A 142 -147.91 112.47 74.12
C GLN A 142 -148.70 113.29 73.09
N GLN A 143 -148.78 112.79 71.85
CA GLN A 143 -149.57 113.41 70.77
C GLN A 143 -151.04 113.58 71.22
N LEU A 144 -151.68 112.47 71.62
CA LEU A 144 -153.08 112.46 72.08
C LEU A 144 -153.35 113.40 73.25
N VAL A 145 -152.46 113.46 74.24
CA VAL A 145 -152.56 114.36 75.40
C VAL A 145 -152.43 115.82 74.97
N GLN A 146 -151.50 116.13 74.07
CA GLN A 146 -151.31 117.49 73.54
C GLN A 146 -152.55 117.96 72.78
N ASP A 147 -153.11 117.10 71.93
CA ASP A 147 -154.29 117.38 71.11
C ASP A 147 -155.57 117.51 71.96
N THR A 148 -155.68 116.76 73.08
CA THR A 148 -156.90 116.71 73.91
C THR A 148 -156.92 117.72 75.06
N MET A 149 -155.77 118.00 75.70
CA MET A 149 -155.69 118.83 76.93
C MET A 149 -154.84 120.10 76.78
N GLY A 150 -154.13 120.26 75.66
CA GLY A 150 -153.26 121.41 75.42
C GLY A 150 -152.18 121.59 76.49
N ILE A 151 -151.92 122.83 76.88
CA ILE A 151 -150.88 123.21 77.85
C ILE A 151 -151.45 123.32 79.29
N ARG A 152 -152.59 122.65 79.57
CA ARG A 152 -153.19 122.66 80.92
C ARG A 152 -152.52 121.59 81.80
N PRO A 153 -152.25 121.84 83.10
CA PRO A 153 -151.66 120.83 83.97
C PRO A 153 -152.49 119.54 83.99
N LEU A 154 -151.82 118.41 83.80
CA LEU A 154 -152.43 117.11 83.59
C LEU A 154 -153.06 116.57 84.88
N PRO A 155 -154.24 115.93 84.82
CA PRO A 155 -154.78 115.16 85.94
C PRO A 155 -153.83 114.04 86.39
N ALA A 156 -153.87 113.68 87.67
CA ALA A 156 -152.99 112.64 88.25
C ALA A 156 -153.09 111.28 87.51
N ALA A 157 -154.29 110.91 87.04
CA ALA A 157 -154.49 109.70 86.23
C ALA A 157 -153.72 109.75 84.89
N THR A 158 -153.72 110.91 84.21
CA THR A 158 -152.99 111.13 82.95
C THR A 158 -151.48 111.10 83.18
N VAL A 159 -151.00 111.63 84.31
CA VAL A 159 -149.58 111.53 84.72
C VAL A 159 -149.18 110.08 85.00
N GLY A 160 -150.03 109.31 85.69
CA GLY A 160 -149.82 107.87 85.90
C GLY A 160 -149.75 107.08 84.60
N HIS A 161 -150.62 107.40 83.63
CA HIS A 161 -150.60 106.78 82.30
C HIS A 161 -149.35 107.17 81.51
N TRP A 162 -148.90 108.42 81.56
CA TRP A 162 -147.63 108.85 80.97
C TRP A 162 -146.44 108.05 81.51
N ALA A 163 -146.37 107.86 82.83
CA ALA A 163 -145.32 107.06 83.46
C ALA A 163 -145.37 105.58 83.00
N ALA A 164 -146.57 105.02 82.77
CA ALA A 164 -146.73 103.68 82.22
C ALA A 164 -146.23 103.57 80.76
N GLU A 165 -146.61 104.50 79.88
CA GLU A 165 -146.13 104.50 78.48
C GLU A 165 -144.62 104.75 78.37
N GLN A 166 -144.07 105.64 79.21
CA GLN A 166 -142.63 105.85 79.34
C GLN A 166 -141.91 104.58 79.81
N SER A 167 -142.51 103.85 80.76
CA SER A 167 -141.96 102.58 81.25
C SER A 167 -141.98 101.47 80.19
N LYS A 168 -143.00 101.41 79.32
CA LYS A 168 -143.02 100.48 78.16
C LYS A 168 -141.86 100.76 77.21
N ASP A 169 -141.59 102.03 76.93
CA ASP A 169 -140.55 102.43 75.99
C ASP A 169 -139.15 102.22 76.56
N LEU A 170 -138.92 102.53 77.83
CA LEU A 170 -137.69 102.17 78.55
C LEU A 170 -137.48 100.65 78.62
N THR A 171 -138.55 99.87 78.83
CA THR A 171 -138.50 98.39 78.79
C THR A 171 -138.11 97.88 77.39
N ARG A 172 -138.62 98.51 76.33
CA ARG A 172 -138.33 98.17 74.94
C ARG A 172 -136.87 98.48 74.59
N LEU A 173 -136.36 99.64 75.00
CA LEU A 173 -134.95 100.02 74.88
C LEU A 173 -134.03 99.07 75.65
N SER A 174 -134.38 98.73 76.90
CA SER A 174 -133.64 97.76 77.71
C SER A 174 -133.53 96.38 77.04
N LYS A 175 -134.65 95.87 76.49
CA LYS A 175 -134.65 94.63 75.69
C LYS A 175 -133.76 94.72 74.44
N HIS A 176 -133.77 95.85 73.74
CA HIS A 176 -132.93 96.06 72.55
C HIS A 176 -131.43 96.11 72.91
N VAL A 177 -131.04 96.84 73.96
CA VAL A 177 -129.66 96.88 74.47
C VAL A 177 -129.21 95.50 74.96
N GLY A 178 -130.10 94.72 75.61
CA GLY A 178 -129.84 93.33 75.98
C GLY A 178 -129.56 92.43 74.78
N ALA A 179 -130.39 92.52 73.73
CA ALA A 179 -130.19 91.76 72.49
C ALA A 179 -128.90 92.15 71.75
N LEU A 180 -128.58 93.45 71.68
CA LEU A 180 -127.30 93.92 71.12
C LEU A 180 -126.10 93.41 71.93
N THR A 181 -126.20 93.40 73.27
CA THR A 181 -125.15 92.88 74.15
C THR A 181 -124.93 91.38 73.93
N GLN A 182 -126.01 90.60 73.76
CA GLN A 182 -125.94 89.18 73.40
C GLN A 182 -125.32 88.97 72.01
N LEU A 183 -125.68 89.76 71.01
CA LEU A 183 -125.11 89.69 69.67
C LEU A 183 -123.62 90.02 69.66
N VAL A 184 -123.19 91.06 70.38
CA VAL A 184 -121.76 91.39 70.54
C VAL A 184 -121.01 90.28 71.28
N GLY A 185 -121.64 89.63 72.27
CA GLY A 185 -121.08 88.44 72.92
C GLY A 185 -120.89 87.26 71.96
N ALA A 186 -121.89 86.96 71.14
CA ALA A 186 -121.82 85.90 70.13
C ALA A 186 -120.78 86.18 69.05
N LEU A 187 -120.68 87.43 68.56
CA LEU A 187 -119.67 87.84 67.57
C LEU A 187 -118.25 87.78 68.14
N ARG A 188 -118.05 88.11 69.42
CA ARG A 188 -116.76 87.90 70.11
C ARG A 188 -116.40 86.43 70.21
N ALA A 189 -117.34 85.56 70.62
CA ALA A 189 -117.09 84.12 70.67
C ALA A 189 -116.76 83.53 69.29
N GLN A 190 -117.42 83.99 68.23
CA GLN A 190 -117.08 83.62 66.85
C GLN A 190 -115.71 84.12 66.39
N LEU A 191 -115.29 85.31 66.86
CA LEU A 191 -113.95 85.84 66.58
C LEU A 191 -112.87 85.00 67.29
N GLU A 192 -113.00 84.75 68.59
CA GLU A 192 -112.06 83.91 69.36
C GLU A 192 -111.92 82.50 68.77
N GLU A 193 -113.04 81.88 68.36
CA GLU A 193 -113.04 80.58 67.68
C GLU A 193 -112.33 80.65 66.31
N ALA A 194 -112.61 81.67 65.50
CA ALA A 194 -111.92 81.87 64.23
C ALA A 194 -110.41 82.17 64.40
N GLU A 195 -110.02 82.86 65.47
CA GLU A 195 -108.63 83.10 65.85
C GLU A 195 -107.94 81.80 66.29
N GLY A 196 -108.63 80.95 67.06
CA GLY A 196 -108.18 79.61 67.43
C GLY A 196 -108.01 78.68 66.23
N GLN A 197 -108.95 78.72 65.27
CA GLN A 197 -108.84 77.98 64.00
C GLN A 197 -107.68 78.50 63.14
N LYS A 198 -107.52 79.82 63.00
CA LYS A 198 -106.38 80.49 62.34
C LYS A 198 -105.05 80.01 62.93
N ASP A 199 -104.92 79.95 64.25
CA ASP A 199 -103.68 79.55 64.91
C ASP A 199 -103.45 78.02 64.92
N GLY A 200 -104.52 77.23 64.91
CA GLY A 200 -104.47 75.79 64.63
C GLY A 200 -103.95 75.49 63.23
N LEU A 201 -104.47 76.18 62.21
CA LEU A 201 -104.01 76.07 60.82
C LEU A 201 -102.56 76.55 60.67
N ARG A 202 -102.15 77.64 61.35
CA ARG A 202 -100.74 78.10 61.35
C ARG A 202 -99.78 77.03 61.91
N LYS A 203 -100.17 76.31 62.96
CA LYS A 203 -99.37 75.19 63.52
C LYS A 203 -99.27 74.04 62.51
N GLN A 204 -100.39 73.61 61.93
CA GLN A 204 -100.42 72.55 60.92
C GLN A 204 -99.56 72.90 59.69
N VAL A 205 -99.60 74.16 59.21
CA VAL A 205 -98.73 74.62 58.11
C VAL A 205 -97.25 74.56 58.51
N GLY A 206 -96.89 74.98 59.73
CA GLY A 206 -95.51 74.89 60.23
C GLY A 206 -95.01 73.45 60.36
N GLU A 207 -95.85 72.55 60.85
CA GLU A 207 -95.58 71.11 60.95
C GLU A 207 -95.40 70.46 59.56
N LEU A 208 -96.27 70.79 58.60
CA LEU A 208 -96.17 70.32 57.22
C LEU A 208 -94.95 70.90 56.48
N GLU A 209 -94.61 72.17 56.69
CA GLU A 209 -93.37 72.77 56.18
C GLU A 209 -92.13 72.05 56.74
N GLN A 210 -92.13 71.73 58.04
CA GLN A 210 -91.01 71.02 58.66
C GLN A 210 -90.89 69.59 58.13
N ALA A 211 -92.00 68.85 58.02
CA ALA A 211 -92.03 67.51 57.44
C ALA A 211 -91.57 67.52 55.98
N LEU A 212 -92.00 68.49 55.17
CA LEU A 212 -91.58 68.66 53.78
C LEU A 212 -90.07 68.98 53.68
N ARG A 213 -89.52 69.82 54.56
CA ARG A 213 -88.07 70.10 54.62
C ARG A 213 -87.27 68.85 55.01
N GLN A 214 -87.77 68.05 55.96
CA GLN A 214 -87.16 66.78 56.35
C GLN A 214 -87.16 65.76 55.20
N GLU A 215 -88.31 65.55 54.56
CA GLU A 215 -88.45 64.64 53.42
C GLU A 215 -87.56 65.07 52.24
N GLN A 216 -87.50 66.37 51.92
CA GLN A 216 -86.58 66.88 50.91
C GLN A 216 -85.10 66.64 51.28
N GLY A 217 -84.74 66.75 52.55
CA GLY A 217 -83.40 66.43 53.06
C GLY A 217 -83.07 64.94 53.03
N GLU A 218 -84.06 64.06 53.17
CA GLU A 218 -83.90 62.61 53.01
C GLU A 218 -83.82 62.19 51.54
N ARG A 219 -84.72 62.68 50.70
CA ARG A 219 -84.70 62.47 49.23
C ARG A 219 -83.37 62.94 48.62
N ARG A 220 -82.82 64.07 49.07
CA ARG A 220 -81.48 64.54 48.66
C ARG A 220 -80.39 63.56 49.06
N ARG A 221 -80.29 63.19 50.35
CA ARG A 221 -79.29 62.22 50.84
C ARG A 221 -79.39 60.87 50.11
N GLN A 222 -80.59 60.36 49.88
CA GLN A 222 -80.83 59.13 49.10
C GLN A 222 -80.36 59.25 47.65
N ALA A 223 -80.58 60.41 47.01
CA ALA A 223 -80.10 60.69 45.65
C ALA A 223 -78.56 60.80 45.62
N ASP A 224 -77.95 61.50 46.58
CA ASP A 224 -76.49 61.62 46.70
C ASP A 224 -75.84 60.24 46.92
N GLU A 225 -76.39 59.42 47.82
CA GLU A 225 -75.95 58.04 48.06
C GLU A 225 -76.15 57.13 46.83
N ALA A 226 -77.22 57.33 46.06
CA ALA A 226 -77.45 56.60 44.82
C ALA A 226 -76.43 57.01 43.74
N GLN A 227 -76.17 58.31 43.59
CA GLN A 227 -75.18 58.86 42.68
C GLN A 227 -73.76 58.40 43.05
N GLN A 228 -73.40 58.37 44.34
CA GLN A 228 -72.13 57.81 44.82
C GLN A 228 -72.01 56.31 44.51
N ARG A 229 -73.09 55.53 44.70
CA ARG A 229 -73.11 54.10 44.33
C ARG A 229 -72.95 53.87 42.83
N LEU A 230 -73.63 54.67 41.99
CA LEU A 230 -73.46 54.63 40.53
C LEU A 230 -72.04 55.04 40.11
N ALA A 231 -71.49 56.12 40.68
CA ALA A 231 -70.14 56.59 40.42
C ALA A 231 -69.04 55.64 40.96
N LYS A 232 -69.36 54.76 41.93
CA LYS A 232 -68.52 53.61 42.26
C LYS A 232 -68.66 52.51 41.20
N TRP A 233 -69.88 52.05 40.94
CA TRP A 233 -70.14 50.95 40.02
C TRP A 233 -69.58 51.20 38.61
N GLU A 234 -69.65 52.42 38.10
CA GLU A 234 -69.09 52.78 36.80
C GLU A 234 -67.54 52.76 36.80
N ARG A 235 -66.88 53.10 37.92
CA ARG A 235 -65.43 52.94 38.08
C ARG A 235 -65.03 51.46 38.20
N ASP A 236 -65.75 50.68 39.00
CA ASP A 236 -65.53 49.24 39.16
C ASP A 236 -65.70 48.54 37.79
N LYS A 237 -66.71 48.93 37.00
CA LYS A 237 -66.93 48.50 35.61
C LYS A 237 -65.80 48.90 34.66
N GLN A 238 -65.31 50.14 34.73
CA GLN A 238 -64.19 50.60 33.90
C GLN A 238 -62.89 49.85 34.25
N GLN A 239 -62.61 49.62 35.53
CA GLN A 239 -61.51 48.79 36.00
C GLN A 239 -61.60 47.38 35.42
N LEU A 240 -62.74 46.70 35.59
CA LEU A 240 -62.96 45.35 35.04
C LEU A 240 -62.82 45.30 33.51
N LEU A 241 -63.20 46.36 32.78
CA LEU A 241 -62.97 46.46 31.34
C LEU A 241 -61.48 46.60 31.00
N THR A 242 -60.72 47.40 31.74
CA THR A 242 -59.26 47.52 31.54
C THR A 242 -58.54 46.20 31.85
N GLU A 243 -58.84 45.57 32.99
CA GLU A 243 -58.31 44.26 33.38
C GLU A 243 -58.66 43.17 32.34
N THR A 244 -59.89 43.15 31.85
CA THR A 244 -60.31 42.25 30.76
C THR A 244 -59.53 42.52 29.47
N SER A 245 -59.23 43.79 29.15
CA SER A 245 -58.43 44.14 27.97
C SER A 245 -56.97 43.67 28.11
N ASP A 246 -56.38 43.76 29.29
CA ASP A 246 -55.00 43.35 29.55
C ASP A 246 -54.87 41.83 29.67
N LEU A 247 -55.87 41.14 30.21
CA LEU A 247 -55.96 39.69 30.13
C LEU A 247 -56.08 39.20 28.69
N LYS A 248 -56.88 39.86 27.83
CA LYS A 248 -56.95 39.56 26.39
C LYS A 248 -55.61 39.75 25.68
N LYS A 249 -54.87 40.83 25.99
CA LYS A 249 -53.50 41.05 25.46
C LYS A 249 -52.58 39.91 25.88
N LYS A 250 -52.55 39.56 27.17
CA LYS A 250 -51.72 38.46 27.72
C LYS A 250 -52.04 37.11 27.09
N VAL A 251 -53.33 36.79 26.90
CA VAL A 251 -53.76 35.58 26.20
C VAL A 251 -53.26 35.58 24.74
N ALA A 252 -53.42 36.68 24.00
CA ALA A 252 -52.91 36.78 22.62
C ALA A 252 -51.38 36.66 22.54
N THR A 253 -50.63 37.18 23.52
CA THR A 253 -49.18 36.98 23.63
C THR A 253 -48.84 35.51 23.87
N LEU A 254 -49.47 34.86 24.85
CA LEU A 254 -49.24 33.45 25.17
C LEU A 254 -49.65 32.51 24.02
N GLU A 255 -50.71 32.84 23.27
CA GLU A 255 -51.09 32.12 22.05
C GLU A 255 -50.06 32.27 20.92
N GLY A 256 -49.36 33.42 20.85
CA GLY A 256 -48.24 33.65 19.95
C GLY A 256 -47.00 32.86 20.35
N GLU A 257 -46.60 32.94 21.62
CA GLU A 257 -45.49 32.17 22.20
C GLU A 257 -45.71 30.65 22.05
N LEU A 258 -46.93 30.16 22.29
CA LEU A 258 -47.29 28.75 22.12
C LEU A 258 -47.16 28.29 20.65
N LYS A 259 -47.57 29.11 19.68
CA LYS A 259 -47.38 28.82 18.25
C LYS A 259 -45.90 28.81 17.88
N GLN A 260 -45.13 29.80 18.33
CA GLN A 260 -43.69 29.84 18.10
C GLN A 260 -42.97 28.63 18.71
N HIS A 261 -43.38 28.18 19.89
CA HIS A 261 -42.87 26.95 20.49
C HIS A 261 -43.26 25.69 19.70
N GLN A 262 -44.48 25.63 19.15
CA GLN A 262 -44.93 24.52 18.31
C GLN A 262 -44.19 24.47 16.96
N GLU A 263 -43.99 25.61 16.30
CA GLU A 263 -43.19 25.74 15.08
C GLU A 263 -41.72 25.36 15.33
N SER A 264 -41.15 25.81 16.46
CA SER A 264 -39.79 25.44 16.88
C SER A 264 -39.66 23.94 17.21
N MET A 265 -40.70 23.33 17.79
CA MET A 265 -40.76 21.89 18.04
C MET A 265 -40.77 21.11 16.73
N GLN A 266 -41.61 21.48 15.77
CA GLN A 266 -41.66 20.86 14.43
C GLN A 266 -40.36 21.04 13.65
N ALA A 267 -39.68 22.19 13.77
CA ALA A 267 -38.36 22.42 13.20
C ALA A 267 -37.27 21.52 13.82
N MET A 268 -37.38 21.23 15.13
CA MET A 268 -36.48 20.30 15.81
C MET A 268 -36.80 18.83 15.49
N GLU A 269 -38.07 18.46 15.34
CA GLU A 269 -38.50 17.11 14.92
C GLU A 269 -38.03 16.79 13.51
N THR A 270 -38.28 17.68 12.55
CA THR A 270 -37.83 17.53 11.15
C THR A 270 -36.30 17.48 11.04
N LYS A 271 -35.57 18.32 11.80
CA LYS A 271 -34.11 18.23 11.88
C LYS A 271 -33.63 16.91 12.50
N THR A 272 -34.34 16.38 13.49
CA THR A 272 -34.02 15.07 14.10
C THR A 272 -34.24 13.93 13.11
N GLN A 273 -35.31 13.97 12.33
CA GLN A 273 -35.58 13.02 11.24
C GLN A 273 -34.50 13.09 10.16
N GLN A 274 -34.09 14.29 9.72
CA GLN A 274 -32.99 14.46 8.76
C GLN A 274 -31.69 13.80 9.28
N LEU A 275 -31.29 14.10 10.52
CA LEU A 275 -30.09 13.53 11.13
C LEU A 275 -30.18 12.00 11.29
N GLN A 276 -31.39 11.46 11.46
CA GLN A 276 -31.63 10.02 11.50
C GLN A 276 -31.44 9.35 10.13
N GLU A 277 -31.92 9.97 9.04
CA GLU A 277 -31.67 9.46 7.68
C GLU A 277 -30.20 9.60 7.28
N GLU A 278 -29.54 10.72 7.63
CA GLU A 278 -28.09 10.88 7.45
C GLU A 278 -27.28 9.81 8.21
N ALA A 279 -27.73 9.41 9.41
CA ALA A 279 -27.10 8.34 10.18
C ALA A 279 -27.26 6.96 9.51
N LYS A 280 -28.44 6.65 8.95
CA LYS A 280 -28.62 5.42 8.16
C LYS A 280 -27.70 5.40 6.93
N GLY A 281 -27.65 6.50 6.17
CA GLY A 281 -26.78 6.62 5.00
C GLY A 281 -25.28 6.47 5.34
N LYS A 282 -24.85 6.96 6.51
CA LYS A 282 -23.49 6.74 7.03
C LYS A 282 -23.23 5.26 7.34
N VAL A 283 -24.14 4.57 8.02
CA VAL A 283 -24.02 3.12 8.29
C VAL A 283 -24.02 2.28 7.01
N GLU A 284 -24.75 2.70 5.96
CA GLU A 284 -24.72 2.05 4.66
C GLU A 284 -23.40 2.29 3.90
N ALA A 285 -22.86 3.50 3.95
CA ALA A 285 -21.53 3.82 3.42
C ALA A 285 -20.42 3.07 4.18
N GLU A 286 -20.49 2.98 5.51
CA GLU A 286 -19.57 2.19 6.34
C GLU A 286 -19.57 0.72 5.92
N ARG A 287 -20.74 0.11 5.66
CA ARG A 287 -20.84 -1.26 5.13
C ARG A 287 -20.16 -1.41 3.77
N GLN A 288 -20.30 -0.44 2.88
CA GLN A 288 -19.62 -0.44 1.58
C GLN A 288 -18.10 -0.33 1.75
N VAL A 289 -17.60 0.49 2.69
CA VAL A 289 -16.18 0.57 3.02
C VAL A 289 -15.65 -0.78 3.53
N HIS A 290 -16.32 -1.43 4.48
CA HIS A 290 -15.91 -2.76 4.97
C HIS A 290 -15.86 -3.80 3.83
N GLN A 291 -16.86 -3.82 2.94
CA GLN A 291 -16.88 -4.71 1.77
C GLN A 291 -15.74 -4.44 0.78
N LEU A 292 -15.28 -3.18 0.65
CA LEU A 292 -14.12 -2.82 -0.16
C LEU A 292 -12.81 -3.18 0.54
N GLU A 293 -12.72 -3.03 1.87
CA GLU A 293 -11.57 -3.46 2.67
C GLU A 293 -11.37 -4.98 2.62
N GLU A 294 -12.45 -5.77 2.73
CA GLU A 294 -12.42 -7.23 2.54
C GLU A 294 -11.90 -7.62 1.15
N GLN A 295 -12.35 -6.92 0.09
CA GLN A 295 -11.87 -7.13 -1.28
C GLN A 295 -10.39 -6.75 -1.43
N VAL A 296 -9.95 -5.65 -0.83
CA VAL A 296 -8.53 -5.23 -0.84
C VAL A 296 -7.65 -6.25 -0.10
N GLN A 297 -8.10 -6.77 1.05
CA GLN A 297 -7.39 -7.83 1.78
C GLN A 297 -7.29 -9.13 0.96
N LEU A 298 -8.37 -9.54 0.30
CA LEU A 298 -8.39 -10.71 -0.58
C LEU A 298 -7.45 -10.54 -1.79
N LEU A 299 -7.43 -9.35 -2.41
CA LEU A 299 -6.53 -9.04 -3.52
C LEU A 299 -5.06 -8.96 -3.08
N ALA A 300 -4.78 -8.41 -1.90
CA ALA A 300 -3.44 -8.40 -1.30
C ALA A 300 -2.94 -9.83 -1.05
N GLY A 301 -3.75 -10.70 -0.44
CA GLY A 301 -3.40 -12.11 -0.23
C GLY A 301 -3.15 -12.88 -1.53
N ARG A 302 -3.90 -12.57 -2.60
CA ARG A 302 -3.63 -13.11 -3.95
C ARG A 302 -2.32 -12.58 -4.55
N LEU A 303 -2.00 -11.30 -4.36
CA LEU A 303 -0.76 -10.68 -4.81
C LEU A 303 0.46 -11.25 -4.08
N ASP A 304 0.36 -11.48 -2.77
CA ASP A 304 1.40 -12.14 -1.97
C ASP A 304 1.60 -13.59 -2.41
N GLY A 305 0.52 -14.34 -2.66
CA GLY A 305 0.58 -15.70 -3.20
C GLY A 305 1.29 -15.76 -4.57
N ALA A 306 0.92 -14.88 -5.49
CA ALA A 306 1.61 -14.75 -6.78
C ALA A 306 3.09 -14.34 -6.61
N SER A 307 3.39 -13.43 -5.68
CA SER A 307 4.76 -12.98 -5.38
C SER A 307 5.61 -14.07 -4.69
N GLN A 308 4.99 -15.03 -4.01
CA GLN A 308 5.66 -16.24 -3.52
C GLN A 308 5.93 -17.22 -4.67
N GLN A 309 4.96 -17.44 -5.55
CA GLN A 309 5.13 -18.29 -6.75
C GLN A 309 6.22 -17.77 -7.69
N ILE A 310 6.27 -16.46 -7.97
CA ILE A 310 7.31 -15.83 -8.80
C ILE A 310 8.69 -15.99 -8.15
N ARG A 311 8.83 -15.81 -6.83
CA ARG A 311 10.09 -16.05 -6.12
C ARG A 311 10.52 -17.51 -6.21
N TRP A 312 9.61 -18.46 -5.99
CA TRP A 312 9.90 -19.88 -6.13
C TRP A 312 10.35 -20.25 -7.56
N ALA A 313 9.59 -19.85 -8.58
CA ALA A 313 9.92 -20.09 -9.98
C ALA A 313 11.27 -19.46 -10.37
N SER A 314 11.59 -18.28 -9.83
CA SER A 314 12.91 -17.65 -10.02
C SER A 314 14.03 -18.49 -9.38
N THR A 315 13.83 -19.01 -8.16
CA THR A 315 14.82 -19.89 -7.53
C THR A 315 14.98 -21.25 -8.19
N GLU A 316 13.95 -21.80 -8.84
CA GLU A 316 14.12 -23.00 -9.69
C GLU A 316 14.85 -22.65 -11.00
N LEU A 317 14.49 -21.55 -11.66
CA LEU A 317 15.18 -21.06 -12.86
C LEU A 317 16.68 -20.84 -12.62
N ASP A 318 17.06 -20.27 -11.47
CA ASP A 318 18.47 -20.07 -11.12
C ASP A 318 19.20 -21.38 -10.81
N LYS A 319 18.51 -22.43 -10.34
CA LYS A 319 19.10 -23.78 -10.26
C LYS A 319 19.33 -24.37 -11.64
N GLU A 320 18.39 -24.23 -12.57
CA GLU A 320 18.57 -24.72 -13.94
C GLU A 320 19.69 -23.97 -14.68
N LYS A 321 19.81 -22.64 -14.51
CA LYS A 321 20.99 -21.88 -14.97
C LYS A 321 22.28 -22.47 -14.42
N ALA A 322 22.37 -22.67 -13.10
CA ALA A 322 23.58 -23.22 -12.47
C ALA A 322 23.92 -24.65 -12.96
N ARG A 323 22.91 -25.47 -13.34
CA ARG A 323 23.13 -26.76 -14.00
C ARG A 323 23.66 -26.59 -15.42
N VAL A 324 23.07 -25.69 -16.23
CA VAL A 324 23.54 -25.37 -17.58
C VAL A 324 24.98 -24.85 -17.55
N ASP A 325 25.31 -23.90 -16.67
CA ASP A 325 26.67 -23.39 -16.47
C ASP A 325 27.66 -24.48 -16.05
N SER A 326 27.18 -25.54 -15.36
CA SER A 326 28.00 -26.71 -15.02
C SER A 326 28.15 -27.70 -16.17
N MET A 327 27.15 -27.82 -17.04
CA MET A 327 27.23 -28.61 -18.28
C MET A 327 28.14 -27.94 -19.31
N VAL A 328 28.07 -26.61 -19.46
CA VAL A 328 28.97 -25.83 -20.33
C VAL A 328 30.41 -26.03 -19.89
N ARG A 329 30.75 -25.83 -18.61
CA ARG A 329 32.11 -26.06 -18.09
C ARG A 329 32.58 -27.52 -18.21
N HIS A 330 31.67 -28.49 -18.18
CA HIS A 330 32.00 -29.89 -18.46
C HIS A 330 32.32 -30.10 -19.94
N GLN A 331 31.52 -29.52 -20.85
CA GLN A 331 31.72 -29.57 -22.29
C GLN A 331 33.03 -28.88 -22.72
N GLU A 332 33.33 -27.71 -22.16
CA GLU A 332 34.61 -27.00 -22.34
C GLU A 332 35.79 -27.88 -21.88
N SER A 333 35.67 -28.53 -20.72
CA SER A 333 36.71 -29.47 -20.23
C SER A 333 36.85 -30.70 -21.13
N LEU A 334 35.77 -31.20 -21.73
CA LEU A 334 35.81 -32.31 -22.68
C LEU A 334 36.45 -31.89 -24.01
N GLN A 335 36.14 -30.70 -24.52
CA GLN A 335 36.76 -30.14 -25.72
C GLN A 335 38.25 -29.86 -25.54
N ALA A 336 38.66 -29.31 -24.39
CA ALA A 336 40.07 -29.12 -24.06
C ALA A 336 40.84 -30.46 -24.00
N LYS A 337 40.20 -31.53 -23.49
CA LYS A 337 40.77 -32.89 -23.54
C LYS A 337 40.87 -33.44 -24.96
N GLN A 338 39.86 -33.22 -25.80
CA GLN A 338 39.92 -33.61 -27.22
C GLN A 338 41.04 -32.90 -27.97
N GLN A 339 41.19 -31.58 -27.75
CA GLN A 339 42.28 -30.78 -28.33
C GLN A 339 43.67 -31.27 -27.85
N ALA A 340 43.83 -31.55 -26.56
CA ALA A 340 45.08 -32.09 -26.02
C ALA A 340 45.40 -33.50 -26.58
N LEU A 341 44.39 -34.37 -26.74
CA LEU A 341 44.58 -35.69 -27.34
C LEU A 341 44.91 -35.63 -28.84
N LEU A 342 44.33 -34.68 -29.58
CA LEU A 342 44.71 -34.42 -30.97
C LEU A 342 46.15 -33.92 -31.06
N GLN A 343 46.55 -32.96 -30.23
CA GLN A 343 47.93 -32.46 -30.19
C GLN A 343 48.94 -33.56 -29.77
N GLN A 344 48.53 -34.52 -28.94
CA GLN A 344 49.33 -35.72 -28.65
C GLN A 344 49.42 -36.66 -29.85
N LEU A 345 48.34 -36.85 -30.62
CA LEU A 345 48.37 -37.59 -31.87
C LEU A 345 49.34 -36.93 -32.87
N ASP A 346 49.22 -35.62 -33.08
CA ASP A 346 50.10 -34.83 -33.96
C ASP A 346 51.58 -34.99 -33.57
N SER A 347 51.90 -34.99 -32.26
CA SER A 347 53.27 -35.25 -31.80
C SER A 347 53.75 -36.68 -32.04
N LEU A 348 52.87 -37.69 -31.95
CA LEU A 348 53.21 -39.09 -32.22
C LEU A 348 53.33 -39.37 -33.73
N ASP A 349 52.55 -38.69 -34.57
CA ASP A 349 52.72 -38.68 -36.03
C ASP A 349 54.06 -38.02 -36.42
N GLN A 350 54.42 -36.91 -35.79
CA GLN A 350 55.73 -36.26 -35.98
C GLN A 350 56.89 -37.16 -35.53
N GLU A 351 56.83 -37.74 -34.33
CA GLU A 351 57.82 -38.73 -33.84
C GLU A 351 57.92 -39.92 -34.80
N ARG A 352 56.81 -40.40 -35.38
CA ARG A 352 56.84 -41.49 -36.37
C ARG A 352 57.57 -41.08 -37.64
N GLU A 353 57.27 -39.92 -38.24
CA GLU A 353 57.96 -39.51 -39.47
C GLU A 353 59.44 -39.13 -39.22
N GLU A 354 59.80 -38.64 -38.02
CA GLU A 354 61.21 -38.46 -37.63
C GLU A 354 61.95 -39.80 -37.46
N LEU A 355 61.34 -40.78 -36.79
CA LEU A 355 61.89 -42.14 -36.68
C LEU A 355 61.97 -42.83 -38.05
N ARG A 356 61.02 -42.56 -38.94
CA ARG A 356 61.00 -43.08 -40.31
C ARG A 356 62.07 -42.44 -41.17
N GLY A 357 62.25 -41.12 -41.13
CA GLY A 357 63.35 -40.44 -41.81
C GLY A 357 64.71 -40.92 -41.29
N SER A 358 64.84 -41.12 -39.98
CA SER A 358 66.03 -41.72 -39.36
C SER A 358 66.27 -43.17 -39.82
N LEU A 359 65.20 -43.94 -40.04
CA LEU A 359 65.28 -45.28 -40.63
C LEU A 359 65.72 -45.20 -42.09
N ASP A 360 65.05 -44.40 -42.93
CA ASP A 360 65.37 -44.22 -44.36
C ASP A 360 66.83 -43.74 -44.56
N GLU A 361 67.33 -42.83 -43.72
CA GLU A 361 68.74 -42.44 -43.68
C GLU A 361 69.66 -43.61 -43.30
N ALA A 362 69.30 -44.42 -42.30
CA ALA A 362 70.05 -45.61 -41.92
C ALA A 362 69.99 -46.71 -43.00
N GLU A 363 68.90 -46.83 -43.76
CA GLU A 363 68.76 -47.74 -44.91
C GLU A 363 69.72 -47.31 -46.02
N ALA A 364 69.73 -46.02 -46.36
CA ALA A 364 70.66 -45.44 -47.34
C ALA A 364 72.13 -45.57 -46.92
N GLN A 365 72.44 -45.40 -45.62
CA GLN A 365 73.78 -45.65 -45.08
C GLN A 365 74.18 -47.13 -45.19
N ARG A 366 73.28 -48.07 -44.86
CA ARG A 366 73.54 -49.51 -45.04
C ARG A 366 73.79 -49.85 -46.51
N ALA A 367 72.93 -49.38 -47.41
CA ALA A 367 73.09 -49.58 -48.86
C ALA A 367 74.44 -49.03 -49.36
N HIS A 368 74.85 -47.84 -48.93
CA HIS A 368 76.15 -47.30 -49.33
C HIS A 368 77.36 -48.06 -48.75
N MET A 369 77.22 -48.64 -47.55
CA MET A 369 78.24 -49.51 -46.97
C MET A 369 78.27 -50.88 -47.66
N GLU A 370 77.14 -51.39 -48.14
CA GLU A 370 77.05 -52.59 -48.99
C GLU A 370 77.66 -52.35 -50.37
N GLU A 371 77.44 -51.20 -51.00
CA GLU A 371 78.14 -50.78 -52.24
C GLU A 371 79.66 -50.74 -52.04
N GLN A 372 80.13 -50.17 -50.93
CA GLN A 372 81.57 -50.16 -50.60
C GLN A 372 82.11 -51.57 -50.35
N LEU A 373 81.34 -52.42 -49.66
CA LEU A 373 81.72 -53.81 -49.42
C LEU A 373 81.83 -54.59 -50.75
N GLN A 374 80.89 -54.38 -51.68
CA GLN A 374 80.92 -54.97 -53.01
C GLN A 374 82.11 -54.44 -53.84
N SER A 375 82.44 -53.14 -53.78
CA SER A 375 83.61 -52.63 -54.50
C SER A 375 84.90 -53.24 -53.95
N VAL A 376 85.08 -53.30 -52.63
CA VAL A 376 86.24 -53.93 -51.97
C VAL A 376 86.29 -55.45 -52.23
N GLN A 377 85.14 -56.12 -52.33
CA GLN A 377 85.08 -57.52 -52.79
C GLN A 377 85.57 -57.67 -54.24
N SER A 378 85.12 -56.80 -55.15
CA SER A 378 85.57 -56.84 -56.55
C SER A 378 87.05 -56.49 -56.72
N GLU A 379 87.59 -55.55 -55.93
CA GLU A 379 89.02 -55.24 -55.87
C GLU A 379 89.83 -56.43 -55.34
N LYS A 380 89.33 -57.10 -54.29
CA LYS A 380 89.93 -58.33 -53.75
C LYS A 380 89.92 -59.46 -54.78
N GLU A 381 88.79 -59.70 -55.46
CA GLU A 381 88.66 -60.72 -56.51
C GLU A 381 89.60 -60.42 -57.69
N GLN A 382 89.65 -59.17 -58.15
CA GLN A 382 90.58 -58.72 -59.18
C GLN A 382 92.04 -58.92 -58.75
N GLY A 383 92.40 -58.57 -57.51
CA GLY A 383 93.72 -58.80 -56.93
C GLY A 383 94.04 -60.31 -56.79
N GLN A 384 93.05 -61.14 -56.48
CA GLN A 384 93.19 -62.59 -56.39
C GLN A 384 93.39 -63.22 -57.78
N CYS A 385 92.69 -62.74 -58.81
CA CYS A 385 92.95 -63.12 -60.21
C CYS A 385 94.33 -62.65 -60.70
N GLN A 386 94.78 -61.44 -60.34
CA GLN A 386 96.13 -60.96 -60.65
C GLN A 386 97.22 -61.81 -59.96
N LEU A 387 97.01 -62.17 -58.69
CA LEU A 387 97.90 -63.05 -57.95
C LEU A 387 97.96 -64.44 -58.58
N GLN A 388 96.82 -65.02 -58.96
CA GLN A 388 96.77 -66.31 -59.66
C GLN A 388 97.47 -66.24 -61.02
N ALA A 389 97.27 -65.19 -61.81
CA ALA A 389 97.96 -65.00 -63.09
C ALA A 389 99.49 -64.86 -62.93
N GLN A 390 99.97 -64.20 -61.86
CA GLN A 390 101.40 -64.20 -61.53
C GLN A 390 101.89 -65.59 -61.09
N GLN A 391 101.06 -66.37 -60.41
CA GLN A 391 101.39 -67.71 -59.93
C GLN A 391 101.43 -68.74 -61.08
N GLU A 392 100.57 -68.59 -62.08
CA GLU A 392 100.59 -69.34 -63.35
C GLU A 392 101.80 -68.95 -64.22
N LEU A 393 102.13 -67.65 -64.30
CA LEU A 393 103.35 -67.17 -64.99
C LEU A 393 104.64 -67.68 -64.31
N LEU A 394 104.68 -67.72 -62.98
CA LEU A 394 105.80 -68.32 -62.24
C LEU A 394 105.94 -69.82 -62.53
N GLN A 395 104.82 -70.55 -62.65
CA GLN A 395 104.84 -71.96 -63.06
C GLN A 395 105.32 -72.14 -64.51
N SER A 396 104.90 -71.29 -65.45
CA SER A 396 105.38 -71.38 -66.84
C SER A 396 106.88 -71.06 -66.94
N LEU A 397 107.35 -70.01 -66.27
CA LEU A 397 108.78 -69.68 -66.19
C LEU A 397 109.60 -70.78 -65.50
N GLN A 398 109.04 -71.47 -64.50
CA GLN A 398 109.70 -72.61 -63.86
C GLN A 398 109.74 -73.84 -64.78
N GLY A 399 108.71 -74.06 -65.61
CA GLY A 399 108.71 -75.08 -66.66
C GLY A 399 109.68 -74.77 -67.80
N GLU A 400 109.75 -73.52 -68.26
CA GLU A 400 110.77 -73.05 -69.22
C GLU A 400 112.17 -73.22 -68.66
N LYS A 401 112.40 -72.87 -67.39
CA LYS A 401 113.67 -73.11 -66.69
C LYS A 401 114.03 -74.61 -66.69
N GLN A 402 113.10 -75.49 -66.34
CA GLN A 402 113.33 -76.94 -66.36
C GLN A 402 113.63 -77.46 -67.77
N GLY A 403 112.95 -76.95 -68.80
CA GLY A 403 113.24 -77.27 -70.19
C GLY A 403 114.63 -76.81 -70.63
N LEU A 404 115.06 -75.62 -70.22
CA LEU A 404 116.42 -75.11 -70.46
C LEU A 404 117.47 -75.92 -69.71
N GLU A 405 117.21 -76.30 -68.45
CA GLU A 405 118.10 -77.16 -67.66
C GLU A 405 118.24 -78.55 -68.33
N GLN A 406 117.16 -79.14 -68.83
CA GLN A 406 117.18 -80.41 -69.57
C GLN A 406 117.98 -80.28 -70.88
N VAL A 407 117.76 -79.23 -71.67
CA VAL A 407 118.52 -78.98 -72.92
C VAL A 407 120.01 -78.77 -72.63
N VAL A 408 120.37 -78.14 -71.50
CA VAL A 408 121.76 -78.00 -71.06
C VAL A 408 122.36 -79.36 -70.66
N THR A 409 121.63 -80.24 -69.98
CA THR A 409 122.13 -81.60 -69.67
C THR A 409 122.27 -82.47 -70.92
N ASP A 410 121.34 -82.37 -71.87
CA ASP A 410 121.41 -83.12 -73.14
C ASP A 410 122.61 -82.63 -73.97
N LEU A 411 122.86 -81.31 -74.01
CA LEU A 411 124.07 -80.73 -74.60
C LEU A 411 125.35 -81.24 -73.93
N GLN A 412 125.41 -81.24 -72.59
CA GLN A 412 126.56 -81.77 -71.84
C GLN A 412 126.85 -83.24 -72.19
N LEU A 413 125.82 -84.07 -72.30
CA LEU A 413 125.97 -85.47 -72.72
C LEU A 413 126.55 -85.57 -74.14
N THR A 414 126.01 -84.82 -75.12
CA THR A 414 126.55 -84.83 -76.49
C THR A 414 127.99 -84.32 -76.58
N VAL A 415 128.37 -83.34 -75.75
CA VAL A 415 129.76 -82.87 -75.65
C VAL A 415 130.66 -84.00 -75.13
N SER A 416 130.28 -84.70 -74.05
CA SER A 416 131.08 -85.80 -73.53
C SER A 416 131.16 -87.02 -74.47
N GLU A 417 130.17 -87.25 -75.33
CA GLU A 417 130.28 -88.27 -76.39
C GLU A 417 131.28 -87.87 -77.50
N LEU A 418 131.29 -86.60 -77.91
CA LEU A 418 132.28 -86.06 -78.86
C LEU A 418 133.69 -86.01 -78.26
N GLU A 419 133.82 -85.73 -76.96
CA GLU A 419 135.10 -85.80 -76.24
C GLU A 419 135.66 -87.23 -76.20
N ARG A 420 134.80 -88.24 -76.03
CA ARG A 420 135.18 -89.66 -76.13
C ARG A 420 135.71 -90.02 -77.52
N GLU A 421 134.99 -89.64 -78.58
CA GLU A 421 135.42 -89.86 -79.97
C GLU A 421 136.77 -89.19 -80.28
N LEU A 422 137.01 -87.97 -79.76
CA LEU A 422 138.29 -87.27 -79.88
C LEU A 422 139.45 -87.97 -79.13
N VAL A 423 139.17 -88.66 -78.02
CA VAL A 423 140.18 -89.48 -77.32
C VAL A 423 140.51 -90.75 -78.10
N GLU A 424 139.51 -91.44 -78.64
CA GLU A 424 139.71 -92.65 -79.45
C GLU A 424 140.55 -92.37 -80.70
N LEU A 425 140.31 -91.25 -81.39
CA LEU A 425 141.10 -90.81 -82.54
C LEU A 425 142.56 -90.44 -82.17
N ARG A 426 142.78 -89.78 -81.02
CA ARG A 426 144.14 -89.47 -80.53
C ARG A 426 144.92 -90.71 -80.12
N GLU A 427 144.25 -91.73 -79.58
CA GLU A 427 144.91 -92.96 -79.16
C GLU A 427 145.34 -93.81 -80.38
N GLN A 428 144.57 -93.76 -81.48
CA GLN A 428 145.01 -94.26 -82.79
C GLN A 428 146.24 -93.49 -83.32
N GLU A 429 146.23 -92.15 -83.27
CA GLU A 429 147.36 -91.31 -83.67
C GLU A 429 148.64 -91.64 -82.87
N ARG A 430 148.53 -91.82 -81.55
CA ARG A 430 149.67 -92.19 -80.70
C ARG A 430 150.26 -93.57 -81.05
N LEU A 431 149.39 -94.54 -81.37
CA LEU A 431 149.83 -95.89 -81.75
C LEU A 431 150.59 -95.92 -83.08
N LEU A 432 150.26 -95.02 -84.02
CA LEU A 432 150.95 -94.89 -85.32
C LEU A 432 152.39 -94.33 -85.19
N VAL A 433 152.69 -93.58 -84.12
CA VAL A 433 154.01 -92.94 -83.92
C VAL A 433 155.03 -93.88 -83.24
N ALA A 434 154.58 -94.83 -82.42
CA ALA A 434 155.45 -95.54 -81.49
C ALA A 434 156.30 -96.68 -82.10
N PHE A 435 156.01 -97.14 -83.33
CA PHE A 435 156.70 -98.27 -83.97
C PHE A 435 157.16 -97.95 -85.40
N PRO A 436 158.21 -97.13 -85.59
CA PRO A 436 158.65 -96.69 -86.92
C PRO A 436 159.16 -97.83 -87.82
N ASP A 437 159.72 -98.90 -87.26
CA ASP A 437 160.23 -100.04 -88.05
C ASP A 437 159.12 -100.98 -88.56
N LEU A 438 157.84 -100.70 -88.23
CA LEU A 438 156.71 -101.23 -89.01
C LEU A 438 156.51 -100.47 -90.34
N HIS A 439 157.24 -99.39 -90.58
CA HIS A 439 157.19 -98.61 -91.81
C HIS A 439 158.24 -99.05 -92.84
N ARG A 440 157.97 -100.18 -93.50
CA ARG A 440 158.21 -100.25 -94.96
C ARG A 440 156.94 -99.73 -95.62
N PRO A 441 156.98 -98.76 -96.57
CA PRO A 441 155.80 -98.07 -97.09
C PRO A 441 154.60 -99.02 -97.26
N VAL A 442 153.58 -98.80 -96.42
CA VAL A 442 152.59 -99.80 -95.99
C VAL A 442 151.38 -99.84 -96.93
N GLU A 443 151.40 -99.04 -98.00
CA GLU A 443 150.21 -98.61 -98.73
C GLU A 443 149.69 -99.65 -99.75
N ALA A 444 149.56 -100.91 -99.33
CA ALA A 444 148.97 -102.03 -100.07
C ALA A 444 147.50 -102.24 -99.63
N GLN A 445 146.46 -102.04 -100.45
CA GLN A 445 146.15 -102.57 -101.79
C GLN A 445 145.63 -104.01 -101.80
N ILE A 446 144.37 -104.15 -102.22
CA ILE A 446 144.10 -104.81 -103.49
C ILE A 446 143.43 -103.76 -104.39
N GLN A 447 143.81 -103.68 -105.67
CA GLN A 447 143.07 -102.85 -106.62
C GLN A 447 141.71 -103.49 -106.91
N SER A 448 140.61 -102.82 -106.56
CA SER A 448 139.32 -103.00 -107.25
C SER A 448 139.04 -101.76 -108.08
N SER A 449 138.66 -101.95 -109.35
CA SER A 449 138.63 -100.85 -110.33
C SER A 449 137.28 -100.10 -110.36
N GLY A 450 136.49 -100.17 -109.28
CA GLY A 450 135.15 -99.56 -109.23
C GLY A 450 134.05 -100.27 -110.02
N ASN A 451 134.35 -101.37 -110.72
CA ASN A 451 133.35 -102.22 -111.39
C ASN A 451 133.74 -103.71 -111.30
N VAL A 452 133.01 -104.45 -110.45
CA VAL A 452 133.26 -105.88 -110.20
C VAL A 452 133.00 -106.74 -111.45
N THR A 453 132.18 -106.27 -112.38
CA THR A 453 131.91 -106.96 -113.66
C THR A 453 133.20 -107.12 -114.47
N ASP A 454 134.02 -106.06 -114.53
CA ASP A 454 135.29 -106.05 -115.28
C ASP A 454 136.37 -106.89 -114.59
N ASP A 455 136.37 -106.93 -113.25
CA ASP A 455 137.26 -107.79 -112.46
C ASP A 455 136.94 -109.28 -112.71
N MET A 456 135.65 -109.62 -112.77
CA MET A 456 135.20 -110.99 -113.06
C MET A 456 135.43 -111.40 -114.52
N GLU A 457 135.36 -110.47 -115.48
CA GLU A 457 135.75 -110.75 -116.87
C GLU A 457 137.28 -110.92 -117.03
N ARG A 458 138.09 -110.10 -116.36
CA ARG A 458 139.56 -110.27 -116.32
C ARG A 458 139.97 -111.62 -115.68
N GLN A 459 139.26 -112.07 -114.65
CA GLN A 459 139.41 -113.41 -114.07
C GLN A 459 139.16 -114.53 -115.12
N VAL A 460 138.16 -114.38 -115.99
CA VAL A 460 137.84 -115.33 -117.06
C VAL A 460 138.87 -115.29 -118.20
N GLN A 461 139.35 -114.10 -118.59
CA GLN A 461 140.42 -113.98 -119.58
C GLN A 461 141.74 -114.63 -119.11
N ALA A 462 142.12 -114.43 -117.84
CA ALA A 462 143.31 -115.08 -117.25
C ALA A 462 143.23 -116.62 -117.30
N ASN A 463 142.06 -117.19 -117.00
CA ASN A 463 141.83 -118.63 -117.13
C ASN A 463 141.92 -119.12 -118.60
N ASN A 464 141.40 -118.36 -119.57
CA ASN A 464 141.51 -118.68 -121.00
C ASN A 464 142.94 -118.55 -121.58
N ILE A 465 143.84 -117.80 -120.94
CA ILE A 465 145.27 -117.80 -121.26
C ILE A 465 145.94 -119.03 -120.62
N ARG A 466 145.66 -119.29 -119.34
CA ARG A 466 146.21 -120.43 -118.58
C ARG A 466 145.87 -121.78 -119.21
N ILE A 467 144.65 -121.96 -119.73
CA ILE A 467 144.22 -123.18 -120.42
C ILE A 467 145.03 -123.41 -121.70
N ARG A 468 145.33 -122.36 -122.49
CA ARG A 468 146.14 -122.48 -123.72
C ARG A 468 147.57 -122.91 -123.43
N VAL A 469 148.24 -122.28 -122.45
CA VAL A 469 149.61 -122.65 -122.05
C VAL A 469 149.68 -124.09 -121.55
N LEU A 470 148.66 -124.55 -120.81
CA LEU A 470 148.56 -125.94 -120.36
C LEU A 470 148.27 -126.92 -121.52
N GLN A 471 147.60 -126.49 -122.59
CA GLN A 471 147.40 -127.29 -123.81
C GLN A 471 148.69 -127.39 -124.64
N GLU A 472 149.46 -126.31 -124.78
CA GLU A 472 150.77 -126.32 -125.46
C GLU A 472 151.76 -127.26 -124.76
N GLU A 473 151.93 -127.16 -123.44
CA GLU A 473 152.84 -128.05 -122.70
C GLU A 473 152.35 -129.51 -122.66
N ASN A 474 151.03 -129.77 -122.67
CA ASN A 474 150.52 -131.14 -122.85
C ASN A 474 150.89 -131.72 -124.24
N GLY A 475 150.77 -130.92 -125.31
CA GLY A 475 151.23 -131.33 -126.65
C GLY A 475 152.74 -131.59 -126.70
N ARG A 476 153.51 -130.76 -126.00
CA ARG A 476 154.98 -130.87 -125.87
C ARG A 476 155.40 -132.15 -125.13
N LEU A 477 154.72 -132.48 -124.04
CA LEU A 477 154.90 -133.73 -123.28
C LEU A 477 154.52 -134.97 -124.09
N GLN A 478 153.39 -134.95 -124.81
CA GLN A 478 153.00 -136.06 -125.69
C GLN A 478 154.00 -136.27 -126.84
N SER A 479 154.58 -135.19 -127.39
CA SER A 479 155.66 -135.29 -128.38
C SER A 479 156.94 -135.91 -127.80
N MET A 480 157.33 -135.55 -126.57
CA MET A 480 158.48 -136.18 -125.89
C MET A 480 158.26 -137.68 -125.60
N LEU A 481 157.11 -138.05 -125.05
CA LEU A 481 156.80 -139.46 -124.75
C LEU A 481 156.69 -140.32 -126.03
N SER A 482 156.30 -139.72 -127.15
CA SER A 482 156.30 -140.38 -128.46
C SER A 482 157.72 -140.73 -128.92
N LYS A 483 158.71 -139.84 -128.70
CA LYS A 483 160.13 -140.13 -128.98
C LYS A 483 160.75 -141.14 -128.02
N ILE A 484 160.26 -141.21 -126.78
CA ILE A 484 160.73 -142.20 -125.78
C ILE A 484 160.28 -143.63 -126.15
N ARG A 485 159.20 -143.82 -126.92
CA ARG A 485 158.85 -145.13 -127.50
C ARG A 485 159.93 -145.66 -128.45
N GLU A 486 160.53 -144.81 -129.27
CA GLU A 486 161.37 -145.23 -130.40
C GLU A 486 162.71 -145.80 -129.95
N VAL A 487 163.32 -145.20 -128.92
CA VAL A 487 164.62 -145.66 -128.37
C VAL A 487 164.49 -147.04 -127.69
N ALA A 488 163.36 -147.30 -127.01
CA ALA A 488 163.13 -148.57 -126.31
C ALA A 488 162.96 -149.78 -127.24
N GLN A 489 162.70 -149.56 -128.54
CA GLN A 489 162.43 -150.63 -129.51
C GLN A 489 163.65 -151.08 -130.33
N GLN A 490 164.83 -150.49 -130.10
CA GLN A 490 166.06 -150.78 -130.88
C GLN A 490 167.15 -151.58 -130.11
N GLY A 491 166.78 -152.30 -129.04
CA GLY A 491 167.65 -153.31 -128.42
C GLY A 491 168.86 -152.80 -127.64
N GLY A 492 168.85 -151.52 -127.23
CA GLY A 492 169.92 -150.93 -126.42
C GLY A 492 169.77 -151.15 -124.91
N LEU A 493 170.87 -151.55 -124.28
CA LEU A 493 171.14 -151.58 -122.82
C LEU A 493 170.50 -152.72 -122.00
N LYS A 494 171.25 -153.12 -120.95
CA LYS A 494 171.06 -154.33 -120.13
C LYS A 494 170.83 -153.95 -118.66
N LEU A 495 169.95 -154.67 -117.97
CA LEU A 495 169.98 -155.10 -116.55
C LEU A 495 170.65 -154.21 -115.44
N ILE A 496 169.90 -153.95 -114.34
CA ILE A 496 170.35 -153.72 -112.91
C ILE A 496 170.93 -152.29 -112.58
N PRO A 497 170.80 -151.63 -111.38
CA PRO A 497 169.77 -151.57 -110.29
C PRO A 497 169.48 -150.14 -109.63
N GLN A 498 168.61 -150.10 -108.59
CA GLN A 498 168.55 -149.22 -107.35
C GLN A 498 167.86 -147.80 -107.21
N ASP A 499 167.16 -147.63 -106.06
CA ASP A 499 166.93 -146.47 -105.12
C ASP A 499 165.79 -145.35 -105.16
N GLN A 500 164.61 -145.68 -104.60
CA GLN A 500 163.68 -144.97 -103.61
C GLN A 500 162.82 -143.67 -103.87
N LEU A 501 161.92 -143.28 -102.91
CA LEU A 501 160.54 -142.64 -103.07
C LEU A 501 160.00 -141.77 -101.86
N CYS A 502 158.82 -141.04 -101.98
CA CYS A 502 157.74 -140.84 -100.92
C CYS A 502 156.52 -139.86 -101.21
N ALA A 503 155.42 -139.85 -100.37
CA ALA A 503 154.11 -139.06 -100.47
C ALA A 503 153.26 -138.94 -99.12
N GLY A 504 151.99 -138.39 -99.04
CA GLY A 504 151.14 -138.30 -97.77
C GLY A 504 149.62 -137.77 -97.73
N PRO A 505 148.88 -137.71 -96.55
CA PRO A 505 147.41 -137.38 -96.31
C PRO A 505 147.04 -136.44 -95.06
N SER A 506 145.86 -136.41 -94.31
CA SER A 506 144.42 -135.92 -94.54
C SER A 506 143.51 -135.73 -93.22
N LEU A 507 142.22 -135.24 -93.27
CA LEU A 507 140.98 -135.44 -92.37
C LEU A 507 140.43 -134.48 -91.19
N GLY A 508 139.07 -134.28 -91.04
CA GLY A 508 138.22 -134.48 -89.76
C GLY A 508 137.48 -133.38 -88.84
N ILE A 509 136.20 -133.64 -88.39
CA ILE A 509 135.53 -133.46 -87.01
C ILE A 509 134.49 -132.30 -86.61
N GLN A 510 133.81 -132.34 -85.41
CA GLN A 510 132.47 -131.78 -84.94
C GLN A 510 132.43 -130.68 -83.80
N GLY A 511 131.24 -130.09 -83.43
CA GLY A 511 130.95 -129.25 -82.20
C GLY A 511 129.47 -128.73 -82.01
N ALA A 512 129.04 -128.16 -80.84
CA ALA A 512 127.60 -127.82 -80.56
C ALA A 512 127.23 -126.70 -79.50
N ALA A 513 126.00 -126.12 -79.61
CA ALA A 513 125.21 -125.23 -78.67
C ALA A 513 125.68 -123.75 -78.43
N PRO A 514 124.90 -122.79 -77.85
CA PRO A 514 123.49 -122.79 -77.35
C PRO A 514 122.49 -121.74 -77.99
N PRO A 515 121.90 -120.67 -77.37
CA PRO A 515 120.45 -120.36 -77.51
C PRO A 515 120.03 -118.99 -78.10
N VAL A 516 118.73 -118.77 -78.37
CA VAL A 516 118.16 -117.54 -79.00
C VAL A 516 116.77 -117.15 -78.43
N GLN A 517 116.49 -115.84 -78.28
CA GLN A 517 115.12 -115.29 -78.16
C GLN A 517 115.02 -113.82 -78.64
N ALA A 518 113.78 -113.39 -78.92
CA ALA A 518 113.29 -112.01 -79.18
C ALA A 518 113.77 -111.24 -80.46
N ARG A 519 112.80 -110.87 -81.33
CA ARG A 519 112.92 -109.77 -82.33
C ARG A 519 111.54 -109.19 -82.69
N ARG A 520 111.47 -107.89 -83.03
CA ARG A 520 110.27 -107.15 -83.49
C ARG A 520 110.18 -107.04 -85.03
N VAL A 521 108.96 -106.86 -85.57
CA VAL A 521 108.49 -105.98 -86.70
C VAL A 521 106.94 -105.85 -86.49
N SER A 522 106.26 -104.69 -86.33
CA SER A 522 105.86 -103.59 -87.26
C SER A 522 104.93 -104.05 -88.43
N PRO A 523 104.09 -103.21 -89.11
CA PRO A 523 103.98 -101.72 -89.13
C PRO A 523 102.52 -101.11 -89.07
N GLY A 524 102.36 -99.78 -89.22
CA GLY A 524 101.05 -99.09 -89.47
C GLY A 524 100.95 -97.63 -88.93
N PRO A 525 100.72 -96.53 -89.73
CA PRO A 525 101.09 -95.16 -89.27
C PRO A 525 100.16 -93.92 -89.64
N LEU A 526 100.58 -92.71 -89.18
CA LEU A 526 100.18 -91.31 -89.58
C LEU A 526 98.77 -90.80 -89.19
N GLY A 527 98.40 -89.49 -89.11
CA GLY A 527 99.07 -88.16 -89.23
C GLY A 527 98.06 -87.04 -89.65
N ARG A 528 98.24 -85.69 -89.57
CA ARG A 528 99.19 -84.77 -88.89
C ARG A 528 98.80 -83.24 -89.03
N GLN A 529 98.53 -82.52 -87.93
CA GLN A 529 98.63 -81.03 -87.68
C GLN A 529 97.86 -79.91 -88.50
N HIS A 530 97.29 -78.95 -87.72
CA HIS A 530 97.29 -77.45 -87.86
C HIS A 530 96.21 -76.62 -88.66
N PRO A 531 96.02 -75.30 -88.33
CA PRO A 531 94.79 -74.48 -88.59
C PRO A 531 95.03 -73.25 -89.54
N PRO A 532 94.17 -72.18 -89.65
CA PRO A 532 94.08 -71.07 -88.65
C PRO A 532 92.80 -70.14 -88.63
N ALA A 533 92.83 -69.12 -87.74
CA ALA A 533 92.40 -67.70 -87.94
C ALA A 533 90.92 -67.17 -87.81
N SER A 534 90.70 -66.41 -86.70
CA SER A 534 90.38 -64.94 -86.67
C SER A 534 88.95 -64.36 -86.39
N ARG A 535 88.97 -63.16 -85.75
CA ARG A 535 87.92 -62.11 -85.56
C ARG A 535 86.80 -62.34 -84.50
N SER A 536 86.22 -61.33 -83.83
CA SER A 536 86.62 -59.93 -83.48
C SER A 536 85.60 -59.25 -82.54
N ALA A 537 86.05 -58.48 -81.52
CA ALA A 537 85.39 -57.27 -80.93
C ALA A 537 83.98 -57.40 -80.25
N SER A 538 83.51 -56.52 -79.35
CA SER A 538 84.13 -55.49 -78.46
C SER A 538 83.12 -55.00 -77.41
N ALA A 539 83.62 -54.31 -76.36
CA ALA A 539 82.89 -53.56 -75.31
C ALA A 539 82.05 -54.40 -74.30
N GLY A 540 81.88 -53.97 -73.05
CA GLY A 540 82.46 -52.82 -72.34
C GLY A 540 82.37 -53.01 -70.81
N GLY A 541 83.36 -52.49 -70.07
CA GLY A 541 83.58 -52.81 -68.65
C GLY A 541 82.84 -51.93 -67.63
N THR A 542 82.83 -52.39 -66.38
CA THR A 542 82.17 -51.81 -65.20
C THR A 542 82.94 -50.64 -64.55
N LEU A 543 82.27 -49.99 -63.57
CA LEU A 543 82.66 -49.09 -62.46
C LEU A 543 84.11 -49.22 -61.86
N PRO A 544 84.61 -48.37 -60.90
CA PRO A 544 83.99 -47.21 -60.19
C PRO A 544 84.87 -45.92 -59.94
N ARG A 545 84.23 -44.84 -59.42
CA ARG A 545 84.62 -43.90 -58.32
C ARG A 545 86.01 -43.17 -58.21
N GLN A 546 86.08 -41.91 -58.68
CA GLN A 546 86.77 -40.71 -58.07
C GLN A 546 88.34 -40.71 -57.95
N PRO A 547 89.09 -39.63 -57.50
CA PRO A 547 88.74 -38.45 -56.64
C PRO A 547 89.46 -37.06 -56.95
N ARG A 548 89.50 -36.15 -55.94
CA ARG A 548 90.27 -34.86 -55.75
C ARG A 548 89.65 -33.52 -56.28
N ALA A 549 89.87 -32.33 -55.66
CA ALA A 549 90.49 -31.94 -54.36
C ALA A 549 90.23 -30.45 -53.92
N SER A 550 90.21 -30.17 -52.60
CA SER A 550 90.87 -29.06 -51.82
C SER A 550 90.63 -27.54 -52.14
N PRO A 551 91.04 -26.55 -51.30
CA PRO A 551 91.06 -26.42 -49.80
C PRO A 551 90.75 -24.97 -49.23
N LEU A 552 90.93 -24.78 -47.89
CA LEU A 552 91.39 -23.57 -47.12
C LEU A 552 90.47 -22.75 -46.15
N GLN A 553 90.91 -22.74 -44.87
CA GLN A 553 91.00 -21.66 -43.84
C GLN A 553 89.80 -20.77 -43.38
N GLN A 554 89.27 -21.10 -42.18
CA GLN A 554 89.42 -20.41 -40.85
C GLN A 554 89.96 -18.94 -40.76
N PRO A 555 89.71 -18.17 -39.65
CA PRO A 555 89.68 -18.65 -38.24
C PRO A 555 88.70 -18.00 -37.20
N SER A 556 88.61 -18.64 -36.02
CA SER A 556 88.43 -18.13 -34.62
C SER A 556 87.41 -17.01 -34.26
N GLY A 557 86.71 -17.03 -33.12
CA GLY A 557 86.73 -18.00 -32.01
C GLY A 557 85.90 -17.59 -30.77
N ARG A 558 85.83 -18.48 -29.76
CA ARG A 558 85.29 -18.30 -28.38
C ARG A 558 86.49 -18.16 -27.39
N PRO A 559 86.38 -17.99 -26.03
CA PRO A 559 85.24 -18.24 -25.11
C PRO A 559 85.04 -17.22 -23.93
N SER A 560 84.26 -17.63 -22.91
CA SER A 560 84.45 -17.36 -21.46
C SER A 560 83.69 -16.25 -20.70
N ARG A 561 82.66 -16.68 -19.96
CA ARG A 561 82.32 -16.45 -18.53
C ARG A 561 82.58 -15.08 -17.81
N SER A 562 81.46 -14.57 -17.26
CA SER A 562 81.19 -14.21 -15.85
C SER A 562 81.59 -12.86 -15.20
N SER A 563 80.53 -12.15 -14.75
CA SER A 563 80.35 -11.49 -13.42
C SER A 563 80.85 -10.05 -13.20
N VAL A 564 80.33 -9.45 -12.11
CA VAL A 564 80.78 -8.25 -11.34
C VAL A 564 80.25 -6.87 -11.78
N GLU A 565 79.38 -6.28 -10.93
CA GLU A 565 79.27 -4.87 -10.42
C GLU A 565 79.28 -3.66 -11.42
N ASP A 566 78.78 -2.44 -11.14
CA ASP A 566 78.06 -1.88 -9.98
C ASP A 566 77.10 -0.71 -10.34
N VAL A 567 76.31 -0.27 -9.33
CA VAL A 567 75.82 1.10 -8.99
C VAL A 567 76.01 2.28 -9.98
N ILE A 568 74.95 3.09 -10.21
CA ILE A 568 74.81 4.52 -9.80
C ILE A 568 73.33 5.00 -9.92
N HIS A 569 72.97 5.91 -9.01
CA HIS A 569 71.71 6.66 -8.68
C HIS A 569 70.72 7.04 -9.82
N SER A 570 69.43 7.35 -9.56
CA SER A 570 68.80 8.15 -8.47
C SER A 570 67.40 7.61 -8.06
N THR A 571 67.07 7.44 -6.76
CA THR A 571 66.44 8.41 -5.82
C THR A 571 65.18 9.11 -6.37
N THR A 572 64.03 9.22 -5.68
CA THR A 572 63.67 9.05 -4.24
C THR A 572 62.24 8.46 -4.16
N CYS A 573 61.91 7.43 -3.35
CA CYS A 573 61.41 7.49 -1.96
C CYS A 573 60.42 8.65 -1.64
N ALA A 574 59.32 8.51 -0.90
CA ALA A 574 58.65 7.36 -0.24
C ALA A 574 57.15 7.77 0.04
N GLN A 575 56.24 7.09 0.75
CA GLN A 575 56.33 5.94 1.67
C GLN A 575 54.94 5.26 1.81
N ASN A 576 54.89 3.92 1.83
CA ASN A 576 53.79 3.10 2.38
C ASN A 576 53.99 2.97 3.92
N PRO A 577 53.08 2.44 4.80
CA PRO A 577 52.43 1.12 4.62
C PRO A 577 51.01 0.97 5.32
N ILE A 578 50.13 0.01 4.97
CA ILE A 578 49.89 -1.36 5.55
C ILE A 578 49.63 -1.38 7.08
N ARG A 579 48.71 -2.14 7.72
CA ARG A 579 47.45 -2.94 7.49
C ARG A 579 46.81 -3.08 8.92
N VAL A 580 45.88 -3.96 9.38
CA VAL A 580 45.20 -5.17 8.87
C VAL A 580 43.83 -5.42 9.58
N LEU A 581 43.05 -6.32 8.97
CA LEU A 581 41.84 -7.06 9.38
C LEU A 581 41.44 -7.28 10.88
N ALA A 582 40.10 -7.19 11.10
CA ALA A 582 39.19 -8.26 11.58
C ALA A 582 38.53 -8.28 12.99
N ARG A 583 37.19 -8.34 12.94
CA ARG A 583 36.23 -9.22 13.68
C ARG A 583 35.79 -8.92 15.14
N LEU A 584 34.57 -8.35 15.20
CA LEU A 584 33.35 -8.89 15.85
C LEU A 584 33.13 -8.81 17.39
N ARG A 585 31.96 -8.20 17.69
CA ARG A 585 30.88 -8.62 18.63
C ARG A 585 30.94 -8.25 20.12
N ARG A 586 29.80 -7.66 20.56
CA ARG A 586 29.16 -7.68 21.91
C ARG A 586 29.92 -6.88 23.00
N ARG A 587 29.28 -6.30 24.03
CA ARG A 587 27.85 -6.02 24.33
C ARG A 587 27.77 -4.96 25.47
N LEU A 588 26.55 -4.47 25.74
CA LEU A 588 26.08 -3.89 27.01
C LEU A 588 26.54 -2.46 27.45
N SER A 589 25.62 -1.50 27.24
CA SER A 589 25.08 -0.62 28.30
C SER A 589 25.98 0.56 28.79
N PRO A 590 25.55 1.45 29.74
CA PRO A 590 25.34 2.86 29.37
C PRO A 590 25.91 3.91 30.36
N THR A 591 25.89 5.21 30.03
CA THR A 591 25.78 6.32 31.02
C THR A 591 25.64 7.71 30.38
N ARG A 592 25.08 8.66 31.16
CA ARG A 592 25.05 10.14 31.00
C ARG A 592 24.45 10.73 29.70
N GLY A 593 23.59 11.75 29.72
CA GLY A 593 22.84 12.37 30.84
C GLY A 593 23.13 13.86 31.09
N GLN A 594 22.19 14.70 30.65
CA GLN A 594 21.83 16.01 31.24
C GLN A 594 20.28 15.96 31.38
N ALA A 595 19.65 16.34 32.50
CA ALA A 595 19.68 17.60 33.25
C ALA A 595 18.94 18.73 32.49
N GLY A 596 17.84 19.31 33.01
CA GLY A 596 17.22 19.12 34.34
C GLY A 596 15.72 19.49 34.43
N PRO A 597 15.12 19.45 35.64
CA PRO A 597 13.66 19.45 35.84
C PRO A 597 13.08 20.70 36.52
N ALA A 598 11.75 20.91 36.41
CA ALA A 598 10.95 21.75 37.32
C ALA A 598 9.47 21.30 37.38
N HIS A 599 8.87 21.37 38.59
CA HIS A 599 7.45 21.29 39.03
C HIS A 599 6.36 20.64 38.12
N GLN A 600 5.66 19.54 38.50
CA GLN A 600 4.61 19.38 39.55
C GLN A 600 3.44 20.39 39.50
N PRO A 601 2.20 20.02 39.92
CA PRO A 601 1.50 18.72 39.82
C PRO A 601 -0.01 18.89 39.44
N GLN A 602 -0.90 17.96 39.86
CA GLN A 602 -2.39 18.09 39.91
C GLN A 602 -3.10 17.97 38.53
N GLU A 603 -4.26 17.32 38.33
CA GLU A 603 -5.25 16.70 39.24
C GLU A 603 -5.94 15.43 38.63
N ARG A 604 -6.79 14.76 39.42
CA ARG A 604 -7.73 13.66 39.06
C ARG A 604 -8.91 13.71 40.06
N PRO A 605 -10.09 13.13 39.75
CA PRO A 605 -10.79 13.02 38.46
C PRO A 605 -12.29 13.40 38.62
N MET A 606 -13.09 13.21 37.56
CA MET A 606 -14.53 12.91 37.61
C MET A 606 -14.84 11.83 36.56
#